data_AF-A0A1V6RWZ1-F1
#
_entry.id   AF-A0A1V6RWZ1-F1
#
_cell.length_a   1.000
_cell.length_b   1.000
_cell.length_c   1.000
_cell.angle_alpha   90.00
_cell.angle_beta   90.00
_cell.angle_gamma   90.00
#
_symmetry.space_group_name_H-M   'P 1'
#
loop_
_entity.id
_entity.type
_entity.pdbx_description
1 polymer ?
#
loop_
_entity_poly.entity_id
_entity_poly.type
_entity_poly.pdbx_seq_one_letter_code
_entity_poly.pdbx_strand_id
1 'polypeptide(L)'
;MDTLMTSLPTNVGAILMENISIIQIVSMFSIGAYNALETGIVTFDSFKRYRGLYFWSMQFASWGILVHAIPAMARFISQASNLPTSIPFMIGWYAMVTGQAVVLYS
;
A
#
# COMPACT_ATOMS: atom_id res chain seq x y z
N MET A 1 7.10 -26.45 -29.44
CA MET A 1 7.03 -26.57 -27.96
C MET A 1 6.21 -25.39 -27.44
N ASP A 2 4.97 -25.22 -27.94
CA ASP A 2 4.32 -23.89 -27.97
C ASP A 2 2.85 -23.88 -27.50
N THR A 3 2.40 -24.87 -26.73
CA THR A 3 0.95 -25.02 -26.45
C THR A 3 0.58 -25.24 -24.98
N LEU A 4 1.48 -24.97 -24.02
CA LEU A 4 1.18 -25.10 -22.58
C LEU A 4 0.99 -23.77 -21.83
N MET A 5 1.06 -22.63 -22.52
CA MET A 5 0.56 -21.36 -21.98
C MET A 5 -0.32 -20.70 -23.03
N THR A 6 -1.65 -20.70 -22.90
CA THR A 6 -2.57 -19.62 -23.36
C THR A 6 -4.05 -20.05 -23.43
N SER A 7 -4.66 -20.42 -22.30
CA SER A 7 -6.05 -20.00 -22.02
C SER A 7 -6.46 -20.56 -20.66
N LEU A 8 -6.94 -19.67 -19.77
CA LEU A 8 -7.71 -20.14 -18.65
C LEU A 8 -9.00 -20.79 -19.19
N PRO A 9 -9.53 -21.84 -18.53
CA PRO A 9 -10.86 -22.35 -18.83
C PRO A 9 -11.86 -21.19 -18.93
N THR A 10 -12.76 -21.20 -19.91
CA THR A 10 -13.60 -20.04 -20.27
C THR A 10 -14.40 -19.49 -19.10
N ASN A 11 -14.86 -20.36 -18.20
CA ASN A 11 -15.51 -19.99 -16.95
C ASN A 11 -14.57 -19.24 -15.98
N VAL A 12 -13.33 -19.68 -15.84
CA VAL A 12 -12.32 -19.01 -14.98
C VAL A 12 -11.85 -17.71 -15.61
N GLY A 13 -11.68 -17.67 -16.94
CA GLY A 13 -11.37 -16.44 -17.68
C GLY A 13 -12.47 -15.38 -17.54
N ALA A 14 -13.75 -15.78 -17.59
CA ALA A 14 -14.87 -14.87 -17.36
C ALA A 14 -14.87 -14.30 -15.94
N ILE A 15 -14.68 -15.14 -14.92
CA ILE A 15 -14.58 -14.71 -13.51
C ILE A 15 -13.39 -13.75 -13.32
N LEU A 16 -12.26 -14.02 -13.95
CA LEU A 16 -11.09 -13.16 -13.91
C LEU A 16 -11.40 -11.77 -14.50
N MET A 17 -11.99 -11.71 -15.70
CA MET A 17 -12.30 -10.45 -16.37
C MET A 17 -13.39 -9.66 -15.63
N GLU A 18 -14.35 -10.34 -15.01
CA GLU A 18 -15.36 -9.73 -14.15
C GLU A 18 -14.76 -9.04 -12.92
N ASN A 19 -13.72 -9.66 -12.32
CA ASN A 19 -13.12 -9.20 -11.06
C ASN A 19 -11.76 -8.51 -11.23
N ILE A 20 -11.36 -8.22 -12.47
CA ILE A 20 -9.99 -7.75 -12.79
C ILE A 20 -9.63 -6.45 -12.06
N SER A 21 -10.59 -5.54 -11.91
CA SER A 21 -10.41 -4.25 -11.23
C SER A 21 -10.10 -4.44 -9.74
N ILE A 22 -10.80 -5.33 -9.06
CA ILE A 22 -10.59 -5.65 -7.64
C ILE A 22 -9.19 -6.24 -7.47
N ILE A 23 -8.83 -7.22 -8.32
CA ILE A 23 -7.51 -7.87 -8.28
C ILE A 23 -6.40 -6.84 -8.50
N GLN A 24 -6.55 -5.95 -9.48
CA GLN A 24 -5.59 -4.87 -9.74
C GLN A 24 -5.42 -3.96 -8.54
N ILE A 25 -6.52 -3.43 -7.97
CA ILE A 25 -6.48 -2.52 -6.83
C ILE A 25 -5.81 -3.18 -5.63
N VAL A 26 -6.24 -4.39 -5.27
CA VAL A 26 -5.67 -5.13 -4.12
C VAL A 26 -4.18 -5.43 -4.36
N SER A 27 -3.80 -5.81 -5.58
CA SER A 27 -2.40 -6.05 -5.93
C SER A 27 -1.55 -4.79 -5.80
N MET A 28 -2.01 -3.65 -6.31
CA MET A 28 -1.27 -2.38 -6.24
C MET A 28 -1.12 -1.88 -4.80
N PHE A 29 -2.17 -1.98 -3.99
CA PHE A 29 -2.08 -1.66 -2.57
C PHE A 29 -1.12 -2.61 -1.84
N SER A 30 -1.08 -3.89 -2.21
CA SER A 30 -0.18 -4.88 -1.58
C SER A 30 1.27 -4.60 -1.89
N ILE A 31 1.58 -4.27 -3.15
CA ILE A 31 2.93 -3.85 -3.57
C ILE A 31 3.33 -2.57 -2.84
N GLY A 32 2.44 -1.57 -2.80
CA GLY A 32 2.70 -0.31 -2.10
C GLY A 32 2.96 -0.51 -0.60
N ALA A 33 2.16 -1.37 0.06
CA ALA A 33 2.34 -1.70 1.47
C ALA A 33 3.67 -2.43 1.73
N TYR A 34 4.03 -3.42 0.89
CA TYR A 34 5.30 -4.12 0.98
C TYR A 34 6.48 -3.15 0.84
N ASN A 35 6.46 -2.31 -0.19
CA ASN A 35 7.53 -1.33 -0.44
C ASN A 35 7.66 -0.34 0.73
N ALA A 36 6.53 0.11 1.30
CA ALA A 36 6.55 1.01 2.45
C ALA A 36 7.11 0.35 3.71
N LEU A 37 6.76 -0.92 3.96
CA LEU A 37 7.31 -1.68 5.07
C LEU A 37 8.82 -1.88 4.92
N GLU A 38 9.26 -2.33 3.74
CA GLU A 38 10.68 -2.51 3.42
C GLU A 38 11.44 -1.20 3.57
N THR A 39 10.92 -0.11 3.00
CA THR A 39 11.51 1.22 3.12
C THR A 39 11.64 1.67 4.57
N GLY A 40 10.60 1.46 5.40
CA GLY A 40 10.66 1.74 6.82
C GLY A 40 11.77 0.98 7.53
N ILE A 41 11.89 -0.33 7.28
CA ILE A 41 12.93 -1.18 7.88
C ILE A 41 14.33 -0.77 7.40
N VAL A 42 14.51 -0.57 6.10
CA VAL A 42 15.79 -0.15 5.50
C VAL A 42 16.21 1.23 6.00
N THR A 43 15.25 2.12 6.24
CA THR A 43 15.54 3.45 6.81
C THR A 43 16.11 3.32 8.23
N PHE A 44 15.64 2.38 9.05
CA PHE A 44 16.27 2.11 10.35
C PHE A 44 17.70 1.59 10.21
N ASP A 45 17.95 0.67 9.27
CA ASP A 45 19.29 0.09 9.07
C ASP A 45 20.30 1.11 8.48
N SER A 46 19.82 1.99 7.59
CA SER A 46 20.67 2.95 6.88
C SER A 46 21.16 4.10 7.76
N PHE A 47 20.37 4.51 8.77
CA PHE A 47 20.68 5.71 9.57
C PHE A 47 21.38 5.36 10.89
N LYS A 48 22.65 5.76 11.02
CA LYS A 48 23.40 5.64 12.29
C LYS A 48 22.92 6.59 13.41
N ARG A 49 22.09 7.59 13.09
CA ARG A 49 21.57 8.60 14.03
C ARG A 49 20.11 8.95 13.72
N TYR A 50 19.19 8.56 14.61
CA TYR A 50 17.73 8.75 14.46
C TYR A 50 17.20 10.14 14.85
N ARG A 51 17.99 11.20 14.67
CA ARG A 51 17.63 12.57 15.09
C ARG A 51 17.33 13.52 13.93
N GLY A 52 17.56 13.08 12.70
CA GLY A 52 17.35 13.91 11.50
C GLY A 52 15.87 14.06 11.16
N LEU A 53 15.48 15.25 10.68
CA LEU A 53 14.14 15.49 10.15
C LEU A 53 13.82 14.52 9.00
N TYR A 54 14.80 14.27 8.14
CA TYR A 54 14.69 13.28 7.06
C TYR A 54 14.28 11.90 7.58
N PHE A 55 14.96 11.40 8.61
CA PHE A 55 14.70 10.09 9.19
C PHE A 55 13.26 9.96 9.68
N TRP A 56 12.81 10.93 10.49
CA TRP A 56 11.44 10.91 11.02
C TRP A 56 10.39 11.08 9.93
N SER A 57 10.61 11.97 8.97
CA SER A 57 9.69 12.17 7.85
C SER A 57 9.57 10.94 6.96
N MET A 58 10.69 10.26 6.68
CA MET A 58 10.70 9.00 5.93
C MET A 58 9.92 7.90 6.67
N GLN A 59 10.05 7.88 8.01
CA GLN A 59 9.34 6.91 8.84
C GLN A 59 7.83 7.17 8.90
N PHE A 60 7.43 8.43 9.08
CA PHE A 60 6.03 8.85 9.05
C PHE A 60 5.39 8.61 7.68
N ALA A 61 6.10 8.90 6.59
CA ALA A 61 5.63 8.63 5.24
C ALA A 61 5.38 7.13 5.04
N SER A 62 6.35 6.29 5.42
CA SER A 62 6.30 4.84 5.25
C SER A 62 5.17 4.20 6.08
N TRP A 63 5.06 4.55 7.37
CA TRP A 63 3.95 4.05 8.20
C TRP A 63 2.59 4.63 7.77
N GLY A 64 2.56 5.88 7.29
CA GLY A 64 1.36 6.52 6.75
C GLY A 64 0.79 5.74 5.57
N ILE A 65 1.63 5.24 4.66
CA ILE A 65 1.22 4.37 3.55
C ILE A 65 0.55 3.10 4.08
N LEU A 66 1.10 2.44 5.11
CA LEU A 66 0.52 1.24 5.68
C LEU A 66 -0.83 1.50 6.34
N VAL A 67 -0.94 2.57 7.13
CA VAL A 67 -2.19 2.99 7.79
C VAL A 67 -3.25 3.42 6.77
N HIS A 68 -2.84 3.88 5.59
CA HIS A 68 -3.74 4.18 4.47
C HIS A 68 -4.17 2.91 3.70
N ALA A 69 -3.24 2.01 3.41
CA ALA A 69 -3.45 0.83 2.60
C ALA A 69 -4.32 -0.24 3.29
N ILE A 70 -4.11 -0.47 4.60
CA ILE A 70 -4.83 -1.54 5.33
C ILE A 70 -6.35 -1.29 5.37
N PRO A 71 -6.86 -0.10 5.76
CA PRO A 71 -8.29 0.18 5.72
C PRO A 71 -8.87 0.23 4.31
N ALA A 72 -8.07 0.63 3.31
CA ALA A 72 -8.46 0.57 1.90
C ALA A 72 -8.70 -0.88 1.49
N MET A 73 -7.74 -1.77 1.74
CA MET A 73 -7.90 -3.21 1.49
C MET A 73 -9.08 -3.80 2.26
N ALA A 74 -9.24 -3.44 3.54
CA ALA A 74 -10.36 -3.91 4.35
C ALA A 74 -11.70 -3.51 3.73
N ARG A 75 -11.84 -2.29 3.19
CA ARG A 75 -13.03 -1.81 2.46
C ARG A 75 -13.29 -2.55 1.15
N PHE A 76 -12.24 -2.94 0.44
CA PHE A 76 -12.37 -3.63 -0.85
C PHE A 76 -12.64 -5.13 -0.69
N ILE A 77 -12.11 -5.77 0.35
CA ILE A 77 -12.22 -7.22 0.58
C ILE A 77 -13.42 -7.54 1.48
N SER A 78 -13.69 -6.70 2.47
CA SER A 78 -14.80 -6.86 3.40
C SER A 78 -15.73 -5.66 3.33
N GLN A 79 -17.03 -5.85 3.47
CA GLN A 79 -17.98 -4.74 3.70
C GLN A 79 -17.81 -4.17 5.12
N ALA A 80 -16.58 -3.77 5.47
CA ALA A 80 -16.25 -3.19 6.74
C ALA A 80 -17.04 -1.89 6.95
N SER A 81 -17.45 -1.66 8.19
CA SER A 81 -18.29 -0.52 8.54
C SER A 81 -17.60 0.81 8.21
N ASN A 82 -18.41 1.79 7.80
CA ASN A 82 -17.86 2.96 7.11
C ASN A 82 -16.93 3.80 8.00
N LEU A 83 -17.36 4.10 9.22
CA LEU A 83 -16.63 4.98 10.14
C LEU A 83 -15.24 4.46 10.55
N PRO A 84 -15.09 3.22 11.06
CA PRO A 84 -13.79 2.75 11.56
C PRO A 84 -12.74 2.57 10.47
N THR A 85 -13.11 2.40 9.21
CA THR A 85 -12.13 2.34 8.12
C THR A 85 -11.78 3.72 7.56
N SER A 86 -12.74 4.67 7.54
CA SER A 86 -12.52 6.00 6.95
C SER A 86 -11.54 6.86 7.76
N ILE A 87 -11.59 6.76 9.09
CA ILE A 87 -10.73 7.56 9.98
C ILE A 87 -9.23 7.24 9.78
N PRO A 88 -8.77 5.98 9.93
CA PRO A 88 -7.37 5.64 9.70
C PRO A 88 -6.96 5.86 8.24
N PHE A 89 -7.86 5.64 7.28
CA PHE A 89 -7.59 5.92 5.86
C PHE A 89 -7.18 7.39 5.62
N MET A 90 -7.92 8.33 6.20
CA MET A 90 -7.63 9.77 6.08
C MET A 90 -6.36 10.16 6.85
N ILE A 91 -6.18 9.65 8.06
CA ILE A 91 -4.97 9.93 8.85
C ILE A 91 -3.71 9.43 8.13
N GLY A 92 -3.77 8.21 7.59
CA GLY A 92 -2.69 7.63 6.80
C GLY A 92 -2.36 8.45 5.55
N TRP A 93 -3.39 8.98 4.88
CA TRP A 93 -3.20 9.86 3.73
C TRP A 93 -2.48 11.16 4.10
N TYR A 94 -2.91 11.84 5.17
CA TYR A 94 -2.25 13.05 5.64
C TYR A 94 -0.79 12.77 6.04
N ALA A 95 -0.54 11.70 6.80
CA ALA A 95 0.82 11.31 7.21
C ALA A 95 1.71 10.97 6.02
N MET A 96 1.19 10.23 5.03
CA MET A 96 1.91 9.89 3.80
C MET A 96 2.29 11.13 3.00
N VAL A 97 1.32 12.00 2.67
CA VAL A 97 1.56 13.16 1.80
C VAL A 97 2.48 14.18 2.47
N THR A 98 2.21 14.49 3.73
CA THR A 98 3.05 15.44 4.49
C THR A 98 4.45 14.87 4.74
N GLY A 99 4.56 13.59 5.10
CA GLY A 99 5.84 12.92 5.29
C GLY A 99 6.70 12.98 4.03
N GLN A 100 6.14 12.64 2.86
CA GLN A 100 6.86 12.73 1.59
C GLN A 100 7.29 14.16 1.24
N ALA A 101 6.45 15.17 1.50
CA ALA A 101 6.80 16.56 1.29
C ALA A 101 7.97 17.01 2.18
N VAL A 102 7.97 16.60 3.46
CA VAL A 102 9.05 16.96 4.38
C VAL A 102 10.34 16.20 4.08
N VAL A 103 10.27 14.96 3.58
CA VAL A 103 11.44 14.21 3.08
C VAL A 103 12.15 14.98 1.96
N LEU A 104 11.40 15.61 1.05
CA LEU A 104 11.97 16.43 -0.03
C LEU A 104 12.54 17.76 0.46
N TYR A 105 12.06 18.25 1.60
CA TYR A 105 12.55 19.49 2.22
C TYR A 105 13.84 19.27 3.03
N SER A 106 13.95 18.13 3.71
CA SER A 106 15.03 17.82 4.65
C SER A 106 16.34 17.41 3.98
#